data_AF-A0A1D7YQ12-F1
#
_entry.id   AF-A0A1D7YQ12-F1
#
_cell.length_a   1.000
_cell.length_b   1.000
_cell.length_c   1.000
_cell.angle_alpha   90.00
_cell.angle_beta   90.00
_cell.angle_gamma   90.00
#
_symmetry.space_group_name_H-M   'P 1'
#
loop_
_entity.id
_entity.type
_entity.pdbx_description
1 polymer ?
#
loop_
_entity_poly.entity_id
_entity_poly.type
_entity_poly.pdbx_seq_one_letter_code
_entity_poly.pdbx_strand_id
1 'polypeptide(L)'
;MRHHETRFTPPFPLQDAQAYTMAGDRMIVIAFRGTEPAQIKDWLTDATTPPRPGPGGNGYVHHGFAEALESVYPAVHDTLAELRSDGQAVYFTGHSLGGALAMLAGARMYLEDPHLAADGVYTYGQPRTCDRLLAEAFHKGFGGRMYRFVNNNDIVPQLPPEPVFTHVRALRYIDSGGTLHESMPMFSALTDRAKGLTADAFAPASDGIRDHFMHNYLAALEKCLG
;
A
#
# COMPACT_ATOMS: atom_id res chain seq x y z
N MET A 1 -3.50 -18.07 13.76
CA MET A 1 -3.75 -16.66 13.37
C MET A 1 -3.56 -15.80 14.61
N ARG A 2 -2.74 -14.75 14.53
CA ARG A 2 -2.58 -13.75 15.60
C ARG A 2 -3.10 -12.40 15.10
N HIS A 3 -3.78 -11.67 15.97
CA HIS A 3 -4.28 -10.32 15.71
C HIS A 3 -3.46 -9.33 16.55
N HIS A 4 -3.01 -8.26 15.92
CA HIS A 4 -2.22 -7.20 16.52
C HIS A 4 -3.02 -5.90 16.44
N GLU A 5 -3.23 -5.27 17.60
CA GLU A 5 -3.96 -4.02 17.72
C GLU A 5 -3.23 -3.11 18.71
N THR A 6 -3.22 -1.82 18.42
CA THR A 6 -2.61 -0.81 19.27
C THR A 6 -3.59 0.33 19.52
N ARG A 7 -3.61 0.82 20.75
CA ARG A 7 -4.37 2.02 21.15
C ARG A 7 -3.40 3.20 21.21
N PHE A 8 -2.82 3.56 20.08
CA PHE A 8 -2.01 4.76 19.96
C PHE A 8 -2.88 5.89 19.39
N THR A 9 -2.88 7.06 20.03
CA THR A 9 -3.68 8.23 19.62
C THR A 9 -2.76 9.33 19.10
N PRO A 10 -2.31 9.26 17.83
CA PRO A 10 -1.59 10.36 17.21
C PRO A 10 -2.53 11.56 16.97
N PRO A 11 -1.99 12.77 16.71
CA PRO A 11 -2.80 13.96 16.42
C PRO A 11 -3.53 13.92 15.05
N PHE A 12 -3.49 12.78 14.35
CA PHE A 12 -4.06 12.57 13.02
C PHE A 12 -5.09 11.42 13.05
N PRO A 13 -6.07 11.38 12.12
CA PRO A 13 -7.16 10.39 12.10
C PRO A 13 -6.73 8.96 11.71
N LEU A 14 -5.48 8.58 11.99
CA LEU A 14 -4.97 7.21 11.87
C LEU A 14 -5.09 6.52 13.23
N GLN A 15 -6.34 6.33 13.68
CA GLN A 15 -6.65 5.56 14.87
C GLN A 15 -6.61 4.07 14.51
N ASP A 16 -6.00 3.26 15.37
CA ASP A 16 -6.06 1.79 15.34
C ASP A 16 -5.47 1.10 14.11
N ALA A 17 -4.16 1.28 13.89
CA ALA A 17 -3.43 0.38 12.99
C ALA A 17 -3.58 -1.07 13.50
N GLN A 18 -3.93 -1.97 12.59
CA GLN A 18 -4.15 -3.38 12.91
C GLN A 18 -3.44 -4.26 11.89
N ALA A 19 -2.94 -5.40 12.35
CA ALA A 19 -2.32 -6.41 11.50
C ALA A 19 -2.72 -7.82 11.92
N TYR A 20 -2.76 -8.73 10.95
CA TYR A 20 -3.03 -10.14 11.16
C TYR A 20 -1.87 -10.98 10.65
N THR A 21 -1.33 -11.86 11.48
CA THR A 21 -0.32 -12.84 11.08
C THR A 21 -0.96 -14.23 10.97
N MET A 22 -0.87 -14.82 9.79
CA MET A 22 -1.28 -16.18 9.49
C MET A 22 -0.03 -16.99 9.13
N ALA A 23 0.26 -18.04 9.88
CA ALA A 23 1.40 -18.91 9.63
C ALA A 23 0.92 -20.34 9.35
N GLY A 24 1.54 -20.97 8.35
CA GLY A 24 1.45 -22.40 8.10
C GLY A 24 2.80 -22.93 7.62
N ASP A 25 2.89 -24.24 7.37
CA ASP A 25 4.17 -24.94 7.18
C ASP A 25 5.03 -24.41 6.02
N ARG A 26 4.40 -23.82 4.99
CA ARG A 26 5.09 -23.32 3.79
C ARG A 26 5.20 -21.80 3.72
N MET A 27 4.35 -21.07 4.43
CA MET A 27 4.30 -19.62 4.30
C MET A 27 3.71 -18.93 5.52
N ILE A 28 4.15 -17.69 5.72
CA ILE A 28 3.60 -16.74 6.68
C ILE A 28 3.08 -15.54 5.88
N VAL A 29 1.83 -15.18 6.12
CA VAL A 29 1.20 -13.99 5.53
C VAL A 29 0.89 -13.01 6.65
N ILE A 30 1.37 -11.78 6.49
CA ILE A 30 1.05 -10.67 7.37
C ILE A 30 0.21 -9.68 6.58
N ALA A 31 -1.04 -9.49 7.00
CA ALA A 31 -1.99 -8.57 6.39
C ALA A 31 -2.20 -7.34 7.28
N PHE A 32 -1.94 -6.14 6.74
CA PHE A 32 -2.21 -4.89 7.42
C PHE A 32 -3.59 -4.35 7.02
N ARG A 33 -4.37 -3.91 8.01
CA ARG A 33 -5.71 -3.36 7.79
C ARG A 33 -5.60 -1.94 7.23
N GLY A 34 -6.48 -1.61 6.28
CA GLY A 34 -6.68 -0.25 5.78
C GLY A 34 -7.67 0.55 6.62
N THR A 35 -7.84 1.83 6.28
CA THR A 35 -8.83 2.73 6.88
C THR A 35 -10.26 2.21 6.66
N GLU A 36 -11.15 2.44 7.61
CA GLU A 36 -12.56 2.09 7.44
C GLU A 36 -13.20 2.85 6.28
N PRO A 37 -14.11 2.23 5.50
CA PRO A 37 -14.84 2.88 4.41
C PRO A 37 -15.40 4.27 4.73
N ALA A 38 -15.91 4.47 5.95
CA ALA A 38 -16.48 5.73 6.40
C ALA A 38 -15.43 6.85 6.56
N GLN A 39 -14.18 6.51 6.85
CA GLN A 39 -13.08 7.43 7.16
C GLN A 39 -12.16 7.71 5.94
N ILE A 40 -12.39 7.03 4.81
CA ILE A 40 -11.56 7.20 3.61
C ILE A 40 -11.54 8.66 3.13
N LYS A 41 -12.69 9.35 3.22
CA LYS A 41 -12.78 10.76 2.80
C LYS A 41 -11.92 11.69 3.65
N ASP A 42 -11.95 11.51 4.96
CA ASP A 42 -11.18 12.32 5.90
C ASP A 42 -9.68 12.13 5.67
N TRP A 43 -9.27 10.87 5.45
CA TRP A 43 -7.90 10.55 5.08
C TRP A 43 -7.47 11.18 3.74
N LEU A 44 -8.35 11.19 2.73
CA LEU A 44 -8.08 11.82 1.43
C LEU A 44 -7.85 13.34 1.56
N THR A 45 -8.57 14.01 2.46
CA THR A 45 -8.41 15.45 2.70
C THR A 45 -7.16 15.78 3.52
N ASP A 46 -6.73 14.88 4.41
CA ASP A 46 -5.59 15.06 5.33
C ASP A 46 -4.27 14.49 4.79
N ALA A 47 -4.20 14.12 3.51
CA ALA A 47 -3.05 13.45 2.89
C ALA A 47 -1.75 14.28 2.81
N THR A 48 -1.73 15.54 3.28
CA THR A 48 -0.62 16.51 3.16
C THR A 48 0.33 16.53 4.36
N THR A 49 0.35 15.47 5.17
CA THR A 49 1.25 15.32 6.32
C THR A 49 2.73 15.45 5.91
N PRO A 50 3.59 16.11 6.71
CA PRO A 50 5.01 16.26 6.39
C PRO A 50 5.74 14.91 6.25
N PRO A 51 6.83 14.85 5.45
CA PRO A 51 7.68 13.67 5.37
C PRO A 51 8.51 13.49 6.66
N ARG A 52 8.87 12.25 6.98
CA ARG A 52 9.87 11.89 8.01
C ARG A 52 10.90 10.91 7.48
N PRO A 53 12.09 10.77 8.11
CA PRO A 53 13.12 9.84 7.65
C PRO A 53 12.60 8.42 7.49
N GLY A 54 12.97 7.76 6.39
CA GLY A 54 12.59 6.39 6.07
C GLY A 54 13.49 5.33 6.73
N PRO A 55 13.14 4.04 6.56
CA PRO A 55 13.85 2.92 7.19
C PRO A 55 15.33 2.83 6.81
N GLY A 56 16.16 2.40 7.75
CA GLY A 56 17.61 2.25 7.57
C GLY A 56 18.33 3.55 7.17
N GLY A 57 17.74 4.71 7.44
CA GLY A 57 18.26 6.01 7.01
C GLY A 57 18.11 6.31 5.52
N ASN A 58 17.25 5.59 4.80
CA ASN A 58 17.03 5.78 3.37
C ASN A 58 15.79 6.63 3.10
N GLY A 59 16.00 7.79 2.47
CA GLY A 59 14.93 8.64 1.95
C GLY A 59 13.93 9.08 3.02
N TYR A 60 12.71 9.34 2.57
CA TYR A 60 11.62 9.85 3.38
C TYR A 60 10.32 9.08 3.14
N VAL A 61 9.46 9.06 4.16
CA VAL A 61 8.14 8.42 4.16
C VAL A 61 7.09 9.39 4.65
N HIS A 62 5.83 9.15 4.28
CA HIS A 62 4.72 9.91 4.83
C HIS A 62 4.63 9.66 6.34
N HIS A 63 4.59 10.75 7.13
CA HIS A 63 4.69 10.65 8.57
C HIS A 63 3.56 9.83 9.19
N GLY A 64 2.32 9.99 8.71
CA GLY A 64 1.18 9.23 9.21
C GLY A 64 1.34 7.72 8.99
N PHE A 65 1.76 7.29 7.80
CA PHE A 65 1.99 5.85 7.54
C PHE A 65 3.10 5.27 8.41
N ALA A 66 4.16 6.05 8.63
CA ALA A 66 5.26 5.61 9.46
C ALA A 66 4.84 5.52 10.94
N GLU A 67 4.09 6.50 11.47
CA GLU A 67 3.52 6.39 12.83
C GLU A 67 2.59 5.18 12.96
N ALA A 68 1.69 4.98 12.00
CA ALA A 68 0.80 3.84 11.97
C ALA A 68 1.59 2.52 11.94
N LEU A 69 2.65 2.41 11.13
CA LEU A 69 3.49 1.22 11.11
C LEU A 69 4.22 1.01 12.45
N GLU A 70 4.86 2.04 13.01
CA GLU A 70 5.57 1.93 14.30
C GLU A 70 4.66 1.41 15.42
N SER A 71 3.38 1.75 15.38
CA SER A 71 2.43 1.35 16.42
C SER A 71 2.12 -0.16 16.43
N VAL A 72 2.33 -0.88 15.31
CA VAL A 72 2.05 -2.33 15.18
C VAL A 72 3.27 -3.17 14.82
N TYR A 73 4.30 -2.57 14.23
CA TYR A 73 5.45 -3.29 13.68
C TYR A 73 6.23 -4.11 14.72
N PRO A 74 6.47 -3.64 15.97
CA PRO A 74 7.16 -4.44 16.96
C PRO A 74 6.47 -5.79 17.22
N ALA A 75 5.14 -5.79 17.41
CA ALA A 75 4.38 -7.03 17.63
C ALA A 75 4.39 -7.96 16.40
N VAL A 76 4.33 -7.38 15.20
CA VAL A 76 4.46 -8.12 13.93
C VAL A 76 5.85 -8.72 13.78
N HIS A 77 6.91 -7.97 14.08
CA HIS A 77 8.31 -8.39 14.01
C HIS A 77 8.58 -9.52 14.99
N ASP A 78 8.23 -9.35 16.27
CA ASP A 78 8.40 -10.37 17.31
C ASP A 78 7.65 -11.66 16.95
N THR A 79 6.41 -11.54 16.47
CA THR A 79 5.62 -12.69 16.03
C THR A 79 6.22 -13.38 14.80
N LEU A 80 6.77 -12.62 13.85
CA LEU A 80 7.43 -13.22 12.70
C LEU A 80 8.70 -13.94 13.14
N ALA A 81 9.52 -13.33 14.01
CA ALA A 81 10.73 -13.95 14.54
C ALA A 81 10.43 -15.24 15.33
N GLU A 82 9.30 -15.28 16.05
CA GLU A 82 8.86 -16.48 16.77
C GLU A 82 8.35 -17.58 15.83
N LEU A 83 7.54 -17.22 14.82
CA LEU A 83 6.82 -18.19 13.98
C LEU A 83 7.63 -18.65 12.76
N ARG A 84 8.62 -17.87 12.32
CA ARG A 84 9.42 -18.20 11.13
C ARG A 84 10.44 -19.27 11.47
N SER A 85 10.29 -20.41 10.82
CA SER A 85 11.29 -21.47 10.73
C SER A 85 11.98 -21.46 9.37
N ASP A 86 13.12 -22.14 9.25
CA ASP A 86 13.81 -22.31 7.98
C ASP A 86 12.88 -23.02 6.97
N GLY A 87 12.53 -22.32 5.89
CA GLY A 87 11.75 -22.87 4.77
C GLY A 87 10.38 -22.23 4.53
N GLN A 88 9.87 -21.39 5.44
CA GLN A 88 8.62 -20.65 5.20
C GLN A 88 8.87 -19.39 4.36
N ALA A 89 8.07 -19.20 3.31
CA ALA A 89 8.03 -17.96 2.57
C ALA A 89 7.22 -16.89 3.33
N VAL A 90 7.70 -15.65 3.36
CA VAL A 90 7.06 -14.55 4.09
C VAL A 90 6.44 -13.56 3.12
N TYR A 91 5.16 -13.24 3.31
CA TYR A 91 4.43 -12.30 2.47
C TYR A 91 3.79 -11.19 3.27
N PHE A 92 3.95 -9.96 2.79
CA PHE A 92 3.20 -8.81 3.27
C PHE A 92 2.06 -8.48 2.33
N THR A 93 0.91 -8.13 2.90
CA THR A 93 -0.22 -7.66 2.11
C THR A 93 -1.04 -6.59 2.81
N GLY A 94 -1.78 -5.81 2.03
CA GLY A 94 -2.71 -4.83 2.55
C GLY A 94 -3.43 -4.04 1.45
N HIS A 95 -4.58 -3.50 1.82
CA HIS A 95 -5.39 -2.62 0.98
C HIS A 95 -5.37 -1.20 1.52
N SER A 96 -5.42 -0.19 0.64
CA SER A 96 -5.45 1.23 1.03
C SER A 96 -4.25 1.60 1.93
N LEU A 97 -4.50 2.25 3.07
CA LEU A 97 -3.53 2.46 4.15
C LEU A 97 -2.74 1.19 4.49
N GLY A 98 -3.39 0.04 4.58
CA GLY A 98 -2.74 -1.24 4.87
C GLY A 98 -1.73 -1.64 3.79
N GLY A 99 -1.97 -1.25 2.54
CA GLY A 99 -0.99 -1.42 1.46
C GLY A 99 0.27 -0.58 1.71
N ALA A 100 0.12 0.66 2.18
CA ALA A 100 1.27 1.50 2.53
C ALA A 100 2.08 0.89 3.69
N LEU A 101 1.39 0.39 4.73
CA LEU A 101 2.02 -0.30 5.86
C LEU A 101 2.75 -1.57 5.42
N ALA A 102 2.16 -2.36 4.52
CA ALA A 102 2.78 -3.57 3.97
C ALA A 102 4.07 -3.25 3.19
N MET A 103 4.05 -2.21 2.34
CA MET A 103 5.24 -1.76 1.61
C MET A 103 6.34 -1.27 2.58
N LEU A 104 5.98 -0.45 3.58
CA LEU A 104 6.93 0.05 4.57
C LEU A 104 7.49 -1.07 5.45
N ALA A 105 6.68 -2.05 5.86
CA ALA A 105 7.12 -3.21 6.62
C ALA A 105 8.15 -4.03 5.82
N GLY A 106 7.88 -4.26 4.53
CA GLY A 106 8.83 -4.89 3.62
C GLY A 106 10.14 -4.09 3.49
N ALA A 107 10.04 -2.77 3.29
CA ALA A 107 11.19 -1.88 3.20
C ALA A 107 12.05 -1.93 4.47
N ARG A 108 11.40 -1.85 5.63
CA ARG A 108 12.05 -1.88 6.94
C ARG A 108 12.76 -3.20 7.18
N MET A 109 12.10 -4.33 6.93
CA MET A 109 12.76 -5.64 7.08
C MET A 109 13.97 -5.76 6.14
N TYR A 110 13.85 -5.41 4.88
CA TYR A 110 14.99 -5.52 3.96
C TYR A 110 16.19 -4.64 4.35
N LEU A 111 15.93 -3.41 4.82
CA LEU A 111 16.98 -2.41 5.09
C LEU A 111 17.56 -2.51 6.51
N GLU A 112 16.80 -3.00 7.48
CA GLU A 112 17.18 -3.02 8.90
C GLU A 112 17.40 -4.45 9.44
N ASP A 113 16.71 -5.46 8.88
CA ASP A 113 16.77 -6.85 9.32
C ASP A 113 16.67 -7.85 8.13
N PRO A 114 17.70 -7.88 7.27
CA PRO A 114 17.64 -8.63 6.01
C PRO A 114 17.48 -10.15 6.20
N HIS A 115 17.75 -10.68 7.40
CA HIS A 115 17.51 -12.09 7.73
C HIS A 115 16.01 -12.42 7.77
N LEU A 116 15.17 -11.45 8.11
CA LEU A 116 13.72 -11.57 8.10
C LEU A 116 13.06 -11.04 6.83
N ALA A 117 13.84 -10.75 5.77
CA ALA A 117 13.30 -10.20 4.52
C ALA A 117 12.14 -11.04 3.98
N ALA A 118 11.12 -10.33 3.49
CA ALA A 118 9.95 -10.94 2.88
C ALA A 118 10.25 -11.47 1.47
N ASP A 119 9.55 -12.54 1.10
CA ASP A 119 9.57 -13.17 -0.22
C ASP A 119 8.60 -12.51 -1.20
N GLY A 120 7.62 -11.76 -0.70
CA GLY A 120 6.79 -10.92 -1.55
C GLY A 120 5.96 -9.88 -0.81
N VAL A 121 5.64 -8.80 -1.51
CA VAL A 121 4.77 -7.73 -1.02
C VAL A 121 3.66 -7.49 -2.04
N TYR A 122 2.42 -7.63 -1.61
CA TYR A 122 1.22 -7.53 -2.44
C TYR A 122 0.34 -6.43 -1.91
N THR A 123 0.08 -5.39 -2.70
CA THR A 123 -0.69 -4.24 -2.23
C THR A 123 -1.81 -3.90 -3.20
N TYR A 124 -2.93 -3.40 -2.66
CA TYR A 124 -4.13 -3.08 -3.43
C TYR A 124 -4.56 -1.65 -3.09
N GLY A 125 -4.67 -0.77 -4.09
CA GLY A 125 -5.04 0.62 -3.84
C GLY A 125 -4.04 1.35 -2.93
N GLN A 126 -2.76 0.96 -2.98
CA GLN A 126 -1.71 1.54 -2.16
C GLN A 126 -1.50 3.02 -2.52
N PRO A 127 -1.51 3.95 -1.54
CA PRO A 127 -1.11 5.33 -1.78
C PRO A 127 0.39 5.47 -2.03
N ARG A 128 0.82 6.63 -2.55
CA ARG A 128 2.24 6.99 -2.63
C ARG A 128 2.78 7.07 -1.20
N THR A 129 3.81 6.30 -0.92
CA THR A 129 4.18 6.01 0.48
C THR A 129 5.50 6.67 0.89
N CYS A 130 6.38 6.89 -0.08
CA CYS A 130 7.76 7.29 0.16
C CYS A 130 8.31 8.20 -0.93
N ASP A 131 9.46 8.80 -0.70
CA ASP A 131 10.17 9.57 -1.72
C ASP A 131 10.91 8.66 -2.72
N ARG A 132 11.53 9.28 -3.73
CA ARG A 132 12.25 8.55 -4.78
C ARG A 132 13.45 7.76 -4.24
N LEU A 133 14.14 8.29 -3.22
CA LEU A 133 15.32 7.64 -2.65
C LEU A 133 14.94 6.32 -1.98
N LEU A 134 13.89 6.30 -1.15
CA LEU A 134 13.43 5.05 -0.55
C LEU A 134 12.81 4.12 -1.59
N ALA A 135 12.10 4.63 -2.59
CA ALA A 135 11.55 3.80 -3.67
C ALA A 135 12.65 3.06 -4.45
N GLU A 136 13.79 3.71 -4.70
CA GLU A 136 14.95 3.10 -5.33
C GLU A 136 15.64 2.08 -4.42
N ALA A 137 15.80 2.38 -3.13
CA ALA A 137 16.35 1.44 -2.15
C ALA A 137 15.49 0.18 -2.02
N PHE A 138 14.16 0.34 -1.96
CA PHE A 138 13.21 -0.76 -1.93
C PHE A 138 13.30 -1.64 -3.18
N HIS A 139 13.41 -1.03 -4.37
CA HIS A 139 13.50 -1.77 -5.63
C HIS A 139 14.74 -2.68 -5.71
N LYS A 140 15.86 -2.30 -5.10
CA LYS A 140 17.06 -3.15 -5.04
C LYS A 140 16.82 -4.45 -4.26
N GLY A 141 15.97 -4.40 -3.23
CA GLY A 141 15.61 -5.58 -2.43
C GLY A 141 14.45 -6.39 -3.01
N PHE A 142 13.42 -5.72 -3.51
CA PHE A 142 12.15 -6.34 -3.90
C PHE A 142 11.87 -6.32 -5.41
N GLY A 143 12.89 -6.08 -6.24
CA GLY A 143 12.76 -6.22 -7.70
C GLY A 143 12.21 -7.61 -8.06
N GLY A 144 11.02 -7.64 -8.68
CA GLY A 144 10.33 -8.90 -9.02
C GLY A 144 9.56 -9.57 -7.86
N ARG A 145 9.58 -9.01 -6.66
CA ARG A 145 8.87 -9.50 -5.45
C ARG A 145 7.84 -8.52 -4.91
N MET A 146 7.64 -7.39 -5.58
CA MET A 146 6.60 -6.41 -5.27
C MET A 146 5.51 -6.46 -6.36
N TYR A 147 4.26 -6.45 -5.93
CA TYR A 147 3.08 -6.39 -6.79
C TYR A 147 2.12 -5.31 -6.28
N ARG A 148 1.98 -4.22 -7.05
CA ARG A 148 1.17 -3.06 -6.66
C ARG A 148 -0.05 -2.95 -7.57
N PHE A 149 -1.19 -3.46 -7.10
CA PHE A 149 -2.44 -3.46 -7.82
C PHE A 149 -3.17 -2.12 -7.72
N VAL A 150 -3.62 -1.62 -8.88
CA VAL A 150 -4.44 -0.41 -8.99
C VAL A 150 -5.66 -0.73 -9.85
N ASN A 151 -6.85 -0.51 -9.30
CA ASN A 151 -8.11 -0.77 -9.98
C ASN A 151 -8.62 0.50 -10.66
N ASN A 152 -8.64 0.50 -11.99
CA ASN A 152 -9.29 1.51 -12.83
C ASN A 152 -9.08 2.96 -12.34
N ASN A 153 -10.12 3.64 -11.89
CA ASN A 153 -10.09 5.06 -11.52
C ASN A 153 -9.85 5.27 -10.01
N ASP A 154 -9.36 4.27 -9.29
CA ASP A 154 -9.04 4.40 -7.86
C ASP A 154 -8.16 5.64 -7.60
N ILE A 155 -8.66 6.52 -6.73
CA ILE A 155 -8.04 7.80 -6.42
C ILE A 155 -6.96 7.70 -5.33
N VAL A 156 -6.99 6.66 -4.48
CA VAL A 156 -6.04 6.54 -3.36
C VAL A 156 -4.59 6.38 -3.83
N PRO A 157 -4.27 5.59 -4.88
CA PRO A 157 -2.94 5.56 -5.48
C PRO A 157 -2.48 6.90 -6.06
N GLN A 158 -3.37 7.88 -6.22
CA GLN A 158 -3.04 9.22 -6.71
C GLN A 158 -2.69 10.19 -5.57
N LEU A 159 -2.68 9.72 -4.32
CA LEU A 159 -2.30 10.52 -3.16
C LEU A 159 -1.21 9.83 -2.32
N PRO A 160 -0.43 10.62 -1.55
CA PRO A 160 -0.30 12.07 -1.66
C PRO A 160 0.31 12.50 -3.02
N PRO A 161 0.33 13.81 -3.35
CA PRO A 161 0.82 14.28 -4.65
C PRO A 161 2.35 14.11 -4.84
N GLU A 162 2.74 13.93 -6.10
CA GLU A 162 4.13 14.08 -6.55
C GLU A 162 4.56 15.56 -6.55
N PRO A 163 5.88 15.87 -6.46
CA PRO A 163 7.01 14.95 -6.42
C PRO A 163 7.45 14.53 -5.00
N VAL A 164 6.77 15.00 -3.95
CA VAL A 164 7.17 14.74 -2.55
C VAL A 164 7.12 13.25 -2.23
N PHE A 165 6.05 12.59 -2.65
CA PHE A 165 5.90 11.14 -2.53
C PHE A 165 5.74 10.52 -3.92
N THR A 166 6.24 9.30 -4.08
CA THR A 166 6.20 8.51 -5.31
C THR A 166 5.84 7.05 -5.00
N HIS A 167 5.69 6.26 -6.05
CA HIS A 167 5.42 4.84 -5.97
C HIS A 167 6.71 4.03 -6.13
N VAL A 168 6.76 2.88 -5.45
CA VAL A 168 7.67 1.80 -5.83
C VAL A 168 7.29 1.25 -7.22
N ARG A 169 8.30 0.85 -7.98
CA ARG A 169 8.12 0.27 -9.33
C ARG A 169 7.61 -1.16 -9.22
N ALA A 170 6.32 -1.38 -9.50
CA ALA A 170 5.68 -2.70 -9.47
C ALA A 170 4.21 -2.67 -9.94
N LEU A 171 3.83 -1.73 -10.81
CA LEU A 171 2.42 -1.52 -11.12
C LEU A 171 1.78 -2.78 -11.76
N ARG A 172 0.56 -3.07 -11.31
CA ARG A 172 -0.37 -4.04 -11.86
C ARG A 172 -1.72 -3.33 -11.99
N TYR A 173 -1.94 -2.70 -13.14
CA TYR A 173 -3.13 -1.90 -13.41
C TYR A 173 -4.23 -2.79 -13.97
N ILE A 174 -5.41 -2.78 -13.35
CA ILE A 174 -6.59 -3.48 -13.85
C ILE A 174 -7.48 -2.44 -14.53
N ASP A 175 -7.70 -2.59 -15.82
CA ASP A 175 -8.58 -1.67 -16.56
C ASP A 175 -10.08 -1.99 -16.32
N SER A 176 -10.95 -1.10 -16.80
CA SER A 176 -12.41 -1.27 -16.70
C SER A 176 -12.94 -2.53 -17.42
N GLY A 177 -12.18 -3.09 -18.35
CA GLY A 177 -12.48 -4.34 -19.04
C GLY A 177 -12.06 -5.59 -18.26
N GLY A 178 -11.37 -5.44 -17.13
CA GLY A 178 -10.85 -6.56 -16.35
C GLY A 178 -9.56 -7.14 -16.92
N THR A 179 -8.80 -6.38 -17.73
CA THR A 179 -7.48 -6.79 -18.22
C THR A 179 -6.38 -6.25 -17.31
N LEU A 180 -5.39 -7.09 -16.99
CA LEU A 180 -4.24 -6.74 -16.18
C LEU A 180 -3.08 -6.22 -17.04
N HIS A 181 -2.53 -5.07 -16.68
CA HIS A 181 -1.41 -4.42 -17.35
C HIS A 181 -0.24 -4.20 -16.38
N GLU A 182 1.00 -4.38 -16.84
CA GLU A 182 2.21 -4.11 -16.03
C GLU A 182 2.66 -2.63 -16.06
N SER A 183 2.01 -1.83 -16.89
CA SER A 183 2.20 -0.38 -17.00
C SER A 183 0.86 0.28 -17.30
N MET A 184 0.66 1.55 -16.91
CA MET A 184 -0.49 2.29 -17.42
C MET A 184 -0.32 2.49 -18.93
N PRO A 185 -1.33 2.15 -19.76
CA PRO A 185 -1.29 2.44 -21.18
C PRO A 185 -1.10 3.96 -21.40
N MET A 186 -0.14 4.34 -22.26
CA MET A 186 0.18 5.74 -22.58
C MET A 186 -1.00 6.56 -23.14
N PHE A 187 -2.13 5.93 -23.46
CA PHE A 187 -3.25 6.55 -24.17
C PHE A 187 -4.29 7.25 -23.28
N SER A 188 -4.37 6.95 -21.98
CA SER A 188 -5.28 7.65 -21.05
C SER A 188 -4.72 8.99 -20.56
N ALA A 189 -3.39 9.13 -20.48
CA ALA A 189 -2.73 10.34 -19.98
C ALA A 189 -2.89 11.57 -20.90
N LEU A 190 -3.15 11.37 -22.20
CA LEU A 190 -3.36 12.47 -23.14
C LEU A 190 -4.84 12.86 -23.31
N THR A 191 -5.78 11.91 -23.20
CA THR A 191 -7.20 12.17 -23.46
C THR A 191 -7.94 12.78 -22.27
N ASP A 192 -7.48 12.57 -21.04
CA ASP A 192 -8.07 13.22 -19.86
C ASP A 192 -7.67 14.70 -19.73
N ARG A 193 -6.56 15.09 -20.37
CA ARG A 193 -6.07 16.47 -20.35
C ARG A 193 -6.84 17.43 -21.28
N ALA A 194 -7.66 16.90 -22.20
CA ALA A 194 -8.40 17.71 -23.18
C ALA A 194 -9.92 17.72 -22.96
N LYS A 195 -10.48 16.85 -22.11
CA LYS A 195 -11.93 16.80 -21.81
C LYS A 195 -12.33 17.32 -20.42
N GLY A 196 -11.39 17.93 -19.70
CA GLY A 196 -11.63 18.45 -18.34
C GLY A 196 -12.19 19.87 -18.24
N LEU A 197 -12.54 20.52 -19.36
CA LEU A 197 -13.28 21.77 -19.34
C LEU A 197 -14.73 21.47 -19.71
N THR A 198 -15.61 21.62 -18.71
CA THR A 198 -17.09 21.51 -18.74
C THR A 198 -17.69 20.11 -18.58
N ALA A 199 -17.86 19.69 -17.32
CA ALA A 199 -19.15 19.39 -16.68
C ALA A 199 -18.90 18.71 -15.31
N ASP A 200 -19.34 19.35 -14.23
CA ASP A 200 -19.42 18.86 -12.85
C ASP A 200 -18.13 18.33 -12.18
N ALA A 201 -17.40 19.26 -11.56
CA ALA A 201 -16.22 19.02 -10.70
C ALA A 201 -16.47 18.15 -9.45
N PHE A 202 -17.67 17.59 -9.26
CA PHE A 202 -18.04 16.75 -8.10
C PHE A 202 -18.32 15.28 -8.45
N ALA A 203 -18.37 14.89 -9.72
CA ALA A 203 -18.58 13.50 -10.16
C ALA A 203 -17.32 12.59 -10.12
N PRO A 204 -16.08 13.06 -10.35
CA PRO A 204 -14.90 12.16 -10.43
C PRO A 204 -14.54 11.49 -9.10
N ALA A 205 -14.80 12.15 -7.97
CA ALA A 205 -14.39 11.64 -6.66
C ALA A 205 -15.22 10.43 -6.19
N SER A 206 -16.51 10.35 -6.55
CA SER A 206 -17.37 9.24 -6.12
C SER A 206 -17.02 7.93 -6.84
N ASP A 207 -16.72 8.00 -8.14
CA ASP A 207 -16.30 6.82 -8.90
C ASP A 207 -14.90 6.34 -8.48
N GLY A 208 -13.96 7.26 -8.23
CA GLY A 208 -12.63 6.89 -7.73
C GLY A 208 -12.65 6.30 -6.33
N ILE A 209 -13.52 6.78 -5.43
CA ILE A 209 -13.72 6.16 -4.11
C ILE A 209 -14.44 4.80 -4.24
N ARG A 210 -15.37 4.65 -5.19
CA ARG A 210 -16.04 3.37 -5.43
C ARG A 210 -15.03 2.31 -5.87
N ASP A 211 -14.24 2.60 -6.89
CA ASP A 211 -13.24 1.67 -7.44
C ASP A 211 -12.16 1.30 -6.41
N HIS A 212 -11.98 2.16 -5.40
CA HIS A 212 -11.07 1.91 -4.30
C HIS A 212 -11.49 0.76 -3.38
N PHE A 213 -12.79 0.48 -3.19
CA PHE A 213 -13.20 -0.53 -2.20
C PHE A 213 -12.70 -1.94 -2.53
N MET A 214 -12.29 -2.69 -1.50
CA MET A 214 -11.70 -4.03 -1.66
C MET A 214 -12.60 -5.02 -2.42
N HIS A 215 -13.92 -4.93 -2.27
CA HIS A 215 -14.84 -5.79 -3.04
C HIS A 215 -14.76 -5.53 -4.56
N ASN A 216 -14.48 -4.29 -4.98
CA ASN A 216 -14.29 -3.97 -6.40
C ASN A 216 -12.92 -4.43 -6.90
N TYR A 217 -11.89 -4.39 -6.06
CA TYR A 217 -10.60 -5.04 -6.36
C TYR A 217 -10.76 -6.56 -6.57
N LEU A 218 -11.52 -7.25 -5.71
CA LEU A 218 -11.77 -8.68 -5.85
C LEU A 218 -12.54 -8.98 -7.15
N ALA A 219 -13.63 -8.27 -7.41
CA ALA A 219 -14.41 -8.44 -8.63
C ALA A 219 -13.58 -8.15 -9.91
N ALA A 220 -12.67 -7.17 -9.86
CA ALA A 220 -11.78 -6.86 -10.96
C ALA A 220 -10.73 -7.97 -11.18
N LEU A 221 -10.16 -8.50 -10.11
CA LEU A 221 -9.19 -9.61 -10.17
C LEU A 221 -9.83 -10.92 -10.65
N GLU A 222 -11.05 -11.22 -10.23
CA GLU A 222 -11.80 -12.39 -10.70
C GLU A 222 -12.02 -12.35 -12.21
N LYS A 223 -12.32 -11.16 -12.77
CA LYS A 223 -12.41 -10.98 -14.22
C LYS A 223 -11.09 -11.22 -14.94
N CYS A 224 -9.94 -10.92 -14.32
CA CYS A 224 -8.63 -11.21 -14.91
C CYS A 224 -8.33 -12.71 -15.00
N LEU A 225 -9.01 -13.55 -14.23
CA LEU A 225 -8.76 -15.00 -14.14
C LEU A 225 -9.65 -15.85 -15.05
N GLY A 226 -10.75 -15.28 -15.57
CA GLY A 226 -11.70 -15.94 -16.47
C GLY A 226 -11.44 -15.63 -17.94
#